data_AF-A0A956DCB9-F1
#
_entry.id   AF-A0A956DCB9-F1
#
_cell.length_a   1.000
_cell.length_b   1.000
_cell.length_c   1.000
_cell.angle_alpha   90.00
_cell.angle_beta   90.00
_cell.angle_gamma   90.00
#
_symmetry.space_group_name_H-M   'P 1'
#
loop_
_entity.id
_entity.type
_entity.pdbx_description
1 polymer ?
#
loop_
_entity_poly.entity_id
_entity_poly.type
_entity_poly.pdbx_seq_one_letter_code
_entity_poly.pdbx_strand_id
1 'polypeptide(L)'
;SKALRIEAARRGVRVSALCPGAIRTPIFSYGKYGRVGTGMPPEVTREFWEKLRPMAPDVFARGALDAVERNQGVIVLPRWWRALWWLERASPVLSAALSRRLYESTRAAAFRR
;
A
#
# COMPACT_ATOMS: atom_id res chain seq x y z
N SER A 1 5.87 -2.42 -14.21
CA SER A 1 6.48 -1.09 -14.43
C SER A 1 7.97 -1.13 -14.78
N LYS A 2 8.81 -1.99 -14.17
CA LYS A 2 10.27 -2.01 -14.42
C LYS A 2 10.65 -2.27 -15.88
N ALA A 3 10.07 -3.30 -16.51
CA ALA A 3 10.31 -3.60 -17.94
C ALA A 3 9.88 -2.44 -18.84
N LEU A 4 8.63 -1.97 -18.68
CA LEU A 4 8.09 -0.82 -19.41
C LEU A 4 8.98 0.43 -19.31
N ARG A 5 9.56 0.71 -18.13
CA ARG A 5 10.48 1.85 -17.96
C ARG A 5 11.74 1.72 -18.81
N ILE A 6 12.29 0.50 -18.96
CA ILE A 6 13.47 0.22 -19.79
C ILE A 6 13.11 0.39 -21.28
N GLU A 7 11.97 -0.16 -21.70
CA GLU A 7 11.48 -0.05 -23.07
C GLU A 7 11.18 1.39 -23.47
N ALA A 8 10.52 2.14 -22.59
CA ALA A 8 10.11 3.52 -22.78
C ALA A 8 11.30 4.50 -22.78
N ALA A 9 12.41 4.16 -22.12
CA ALA A 9 13.61 5.00 -22.05
C ALA A 9 14.17 5.32 -23.44
N ARG A 10 14.10 4.38 -24.40
CA ARG A 10 14.56 4.59 -25.79
C ARG A 10 13.75 5.65 -26.53
N ARG A 11 12.54 5.95 -26.05
CA ARG A 11 11.63 6.97 -26.60
C ARG A 11 11.62 8.26 -25.76
N GLY A 12 12.53 8.39 -24.79
CA GLY A 12 12.56 9.53 -23.86
C GLY A 12 11.40 9.58 -22.87
N VAL A 13 10.59 8.52 -22.78
CA VAL A 13 9.41 8.47 -21.91
C VAL A 13 9.79 7.99 -20.52
N ARG A 14 9.41 8.77 -19.50
CA ARG A 14 9.62 8.46 -18.07
C ARG A 14 8.45 7.68 -17.52
N VAL A 15 8.73 6.62 -16.74
CA VAL A 15 7.69 5.72 -16.20
C VAL A 15 7.93 5.48 -14.72
N SER A 16 6.94 5.78 -13.88
CA SER A 16 6.98 5.56 -12.43
C SER A 16 5.88 4.61 -11.99
N ALA A 17 6.18 3.69 -11.07
CA ALA A 17 5.18 2.84 -10.42
C ALA A 17 4.84 3.42 -9.05
N LEU A 18 3.57 3.73 -8.82
CA LEU A 18 3.08 4.20 -7.52
C LEU A 18 2.53 3.03 -6.72
N CYS A 19 3.08 2.77 -5.54
CA CYS A 19 2.63 1.74 -4.61
C CYS A 19 2.28 2.40 -3.25
N PRO A 20 1.00 2.76 -3.05
CA PRO A 20 0.56 3.39 -1.82
C PRO A 20 0.40 2.38 -0.67
N GLY A 21 0.80 2.77 0.53
CA GLY A 21 0.40 2.14 1.78
C GLY A 21 -0.96 2.67 2.25
N ALA A 22 -1.22 2.63 3.55
CA ALA A 22 -2.46 3.17 4.11
C ALA A 22 -2.50 4.72 3.97
N ILE A 23 -3.49 5.22 3.23
CA ILE A 23 -3.75 6.65 3.04
C ILE A 23 -5.17 6.95 3.54
N ARG A 24 -5.32 7.98 4.37
CA ARG A 24 -6.60 8.35 5.02
C ARG A 24 -7.57 8.98 4.02
N THR A 25 -8.05 8.21 3.05
CA THR A 25 -9.06 8.63 2.10
C THR A 25 -10.44 8.13 2.54
N PRO A 26 -11.53 8.74 2.04
CA PRO A 26 -12.89 8.25 2.22
C PRO A 26 -13.13 6.77 1.90
N ILE A 27 -12.24 6.12 1.13
CA ILE A 27 -12.36 4.71 0.74
C ILE A 27 -12.42 3.75 1.94
N PHE A 28 -11.88 4.17 3.10
CA PHE A 28 -11.90 3.37 4.33
C PHE A 28 -13.24 3.42 5.06
N SER A 29 -14.14 4.32 4.69
CA SER A 29 -15.33 4.64 5.46
C SER A 29 -16.62 4.52 4.66
N TYR A 30 -16.63 4.94 3.38
CA TYR A 30 -17.85 4.98 2.57
C TYR A 30 -17.60 4.95 1.06
N GLY A 31 -18.64 4.58 0.30
CA GLY A 31 -18.70 4.66 -1.16
C GLY A 31 -19.00 3.33 -1.85
N LYS A 32 -19.48 3.40 -3.10
CA LYS A 32 -19.78 2.24 -3.98
C LYS A 32 -18.60 1.25 -4.08
N TYR A 33 -17.37 1.74 -3.90
CA TYR A 33 -16.11 0.99 -3.98
C TYR A 33 -15.37 0.88 -2.63
N GLY A 34 -15.86 1.51 -1.57
CA GLY A 34 -15.25 1.53 -0.23
C GLY A 34 -15.69 0.39 0.68
N ARG A 35 -16.44 -0.59 0.15
CA ARG A 35 -16.78 -1.79 0.91
C ARG A 35 -15.54 -2.65 1.00
N VAL A 36 -14.80 -2.52 2.10
CA VAL A 36 -13.88 -3.56 2.53
C VAL A 36 -14.75 -4.79 2.74
N GLY A 37 -14.72 -5.76 1.83
CA GLY A 37 -15.56 -6.95 1.83
C GLY A 37 -15.26 -7.93 2.96
N THR A 38 -14.77 -7.45 4.10
CA THR A 38 -14.36 -8.24 5.26
C THR A 38 -15.55 -8.69 6.11
N GLY A 39 -16.75 -8.14 5.90
CA GLY A 39 -17.92 -8.40 6.75
C GLY A 39 -17.79 -7.84 8.16
N MET A 40 -16.79 -6.97 8.41
CA MET A 40 -16.53 -6.38 9.72
C MET A 40 -17.29 -5.05 9.91
N PRO A 41 -17.63 -4.67 11.15
CA PRO A 41 -18.25 -3.37 11.44
C PRO A 41 -17.33 -2.21 11.01
N PRO A 42 -17.90 -1.09 10.49
CA PRO A 42 -17.14 0.07 10.02
C PRO A 42 -16.14 0.62 11.05
N GLU A 43 -16.49 0.57 12.33
CA GLU A 43 -15.69 1.06 13.45
C GLU A 43 -14.42 0.23 13.62
N VAL A 44 -14.53 -1.09 13.50
CA VAL A 44 -13.41 -2.02 13.63
C VAL A 44 -12.47 -1.91 12.42
N THR A 45 -13.04 -1.76 11.23
CA THR A 45 -12.26 -1.50 10.01
C THR A 45 -11.49 -0.19 10.12
N ARG A 46 -12.13 0.88 10.62
CA ARG A 46 -11.47 2.17 10.85
C ARG A 46 -10.33 2.04 11.85
N GLU A 47 -10.56 1.42 13.01
CA GLU A 47 -9.52 1.24 14.04
C GLU A 47 -8.32 0.43 13.52
N PHE A 48 -8.57 -0.60 12.70
CA PHE A 48 -7.51 -1.36 12.03
C PHE A 48 -6.67 -0.48 11.10
N TRP A 49 -7.30 0.33 10.25
CA TRP A 49 -6.58 1.22 9.34
C TRP A 49 -5.82 2.32 10.09
N GLU A 50 -6.31 2.81 11.22
CA GLU A 50 -5.60 3.78 12.06
C GLU A 50 -4.30 3.20 12.64
N LYS A 51 -4.29 1.93 13.06
CA LYS A 51 -3.08 1.24 13.55
C LYS A 51 -1.99 1.18 12.49
N LEU A 52 -2.37 1.19 11.21
CA LEU A 52 -1.47 1.24 10.07
C LEU A 52 -0.96 2.66 9.76
N ARG A 53 -1.01 3.59 10.74
CA ARG A 53 -0.45 4.96 10.68
C ARG A 53 -0.66 5.63 9.31
N PRO A 54 -1.93 5.85 8.91
CA PRO A 54 -2.24 6.27 7.56
C PRO A 54 -1.79 7.72 7.33
N MET A 55 -1.24 7.99 6.15
CA MET A 55 -0.83 9.34 5.74
C MET A 55 -2.03 10.16 5.24
N ALA A 56 -1.99 11.47 5.46
CA ALA A 56 -3.01 12.38 4.92
C ALA A 56 -2.95 12.43 3.37
N PRO A 57 -4.10 12.47 2.67
CA PRO A 57 -4.15 12.49 1.20
C PRO A 57 -3.36 13.62 0.55
N ASP A 58 -3.41 14.84 1.11
CA ASP A 58 -2.72 16.01 0.54
C ASP A 58 -1.20 15.91 0.66
N VAL A 59 -0.72 15.23 1.71
CA VAL A 59 0.71 14.94 1.90
C VAL A 59 1.15 13.85 0.93
N PHE A 60 0.32 12.83 0.74
CA PHE A 60 0.56 11.77 -0.22
C PHE A 60 0.61 12.31 -1.65
N ALA A 61 -0.35 13.12 -2.05
CA ALA A 61 -0.43 13.69 -3.40
C ALA A 61 0.81 14.53 -3.72
N ARG A 62 1.20 15.46 -2.83
CA ARG A 62 2.43 16.26 -2.98
C ARG A 62 3.67 15.36 -3.07
N GLY A 63 3.83 14.43 -2.13
CA GLY A 63 4.99 13.54 -2.13
C GLY A 63 5.06 12.62 -3.36
N ALA A 64 3.92 12.20 -3.91
CA ALA A 64 3.86 11.40 -5.12
C ALA A 64 4.27 12.22 -6.34
N LEU A 65 3.76 13.44 -6.48
CA LEU A 65 4.11 14.36 -7.57
C LEU A 65 5.61 14.71 -7.53
N ASP A 66 6.14 15.07 -6.37
CA ASP A 66 7.58 15.33 -6.19
C ASP A 66 8.45 14.15 -6.64
N ALA A 67 8.01 12.92 -6.34
CA ALA A 67 8.74 11.72 -6.70
C ALA A 67 8.65 11.40 -8.20
N VAL A 68 7.51 11.70 -8.84
CA VAL A 68 7.33 11.63 -10.30
C VAL A 68 8.23 12.66 -11.00
N GLU A 69 8.26 13.90 -10.51
CA GLU A 69 9.11 14.97 -11.04
C GLU A 69 10.60 14.57 -11.00
N ARG A 70 11.03 13.98 -9.87
CA ARG A 70 12.38 13.40 -9.70
C ARG A 70 12.61 12.10 -10.48
N ASN A 71 11.66 11.69 -11.32
CA ASN A 71 11.74 10.50 -12.17
C ASN A 71 12.04 9.20 -11.40
N GLN A 72 11.50 9.05 -10.18
CA GLN A 72 11.69 7.84 -9.38
C GLN A 72 10.94 6.65 -10.01
N GLY A 73 11.63 5.52 -10.21
CA GLY A 73 11.04 4.35 -10.88
C GLY A 73 9.97 3.62 -10.05
N VAL A 74 10.15 3.55 -8.74
CA VAL A 74 9.17 2.97 -7.80
C VAL A 74 8.98 3.94 -6.65
N ILE A 75 7.74 4.39 -6.47
CA ILE A 75 7.33 5.40 -5.49
C ILE A 75 6.50 4.69 -4.42
N VAL A 76 7.08 4.54 -3.23
CA VAL A 76 6.41 3.94 -2.07
C VAL A 76 6.20 5.01 -1.00
N LEU A 77 4.93 5.28 -0.71
CA LEU A 77 4.47 6.23 0.31
C LEU A 77 3.32 5.59 1.10
N PRO A 78 3.28 5.69 2.44
CA PRO A 78 4.23 6.37 3.33
C PRO A 78 5.63 5.74 3.32
N ARG A 79 6.68 6.53 3.59
CA ARG A 79 8.09 6.08 3.46
C ARG A 79 8.44 4.87 4.32
N TRP A 80 7.77 4.68 5.47
CA TRP A 80 8.01 3.52 6.34
C TRP A 80 7.52 2.20 5.72
N TRP A 81 6.52 2.23 4.83
CA TRP A 81 6.09 1.05 4.06
C TRP A 81 7.15 0.59 3.07
N ARG A 82 8.15 1.43 2.78
CA ARG A 82 9.31 1.05 1.98
C ARG A 82 10.12 -0.07 2.63
N ALA A 83 10.10 -0.19 3.96
CA ALA A 83 10.74 -1.30 4.66
C ALA A 83 10.09 -2.65 4.30
N LEU A 84 8.75 -2.70 4.25
CA LEU A 84 8.02 -3.89 3.79
C LEU A 84 8.31 -4.18 2.32
N TRP A 85 8.37 -3.15 1.48
CA TRP A 85 8.75 -3.31 0.08
C TRP A 85 10.18 -3.85 -0.10
N TRP A 86 11.13 -3.41 0.72
CA TRP A 86 12.48 -3.95 0.72
C TRP A 86 12.53 -5.39 1.24
N LEU A 87 11.73 -5.74 2.25
CA LEU A 87 11.61 -7.10 2.76
C LEU A 87 11.12 -8.06 1.66
N GLU A 88 10.05 -7.69 0.95
CA GLU A 88 9.50 -8.45 -0.17
C GLU A 88 10.58 -8.71 -1.25
N ARG A 89 11.41 -7.70 -1.52
CA ARG A 89 12.50 -7.82 -2.51
C ARG A 89 13.69 -8.62 -2.01
N ALA A 90 13.98 -8.58 -0.71
CA ALA A 90 15.10 -9.29 -0.12
C ALA A 90 14.80 -10.79 0.03
N SER A 91 13.57 -11.14 0.44
CA SER A 91 13.16 -12.53 0.57
C SER A 91 11.64 -12.68 0.38
N PRO A 92 11.19 -13.07 -0.82
CA PRO A 92 9.80 -13.40 -1.08
C PRO A 92 9.28 -14.52 -0.18
N VAL A 93 10.15 -15.47 0.19
CA VAL A 93 9.81 -16.61 1.05
C VAL A 93 9.48 -16.15 2.46
N LEU A 94 10.31 -15.28 3.05
CA LEU A 94 10.05 -14.74 4.39
C LEU A 94 8.79 -13.88 4.42
N SER A 95 8.58 -13.08 3.38
CA SER A 95 7.38 -12.25 3.28
C SER A 95 6.10 -13.08 3.14
N ALA A 96 6.13 -14.15 2.34
CA ALA A 96 5.01 -15.07 2.21
C ALA A 96 4.71 -15.78 3.55
N ALA A 97 5.75 -16.20 4.28
CA ALA A 97 5.59 -16.82 5.60
C ALA A 97 5.00 -15.83 6.63
N LEU A 98 5.46 -14.58 6.64
CA LEU A 98 4.93 -13.53 7.52
C LEU A 98 3.47 -13.22 7.18
N SER A 99 3.16 -13.03 5.91
CA SER A 99 1.80 -12.76 5.43
C SER A 99 0.83 -13.89 5.79
N ARG A 100 1.27 -15.15 5.66
CA ARG A 100 0.49 -16.32 6.07
C ARG A 100 0.17 -16.29 7.57
N ARG A 101 1.16 -16.02 8.42
CA ARG A 101 0.96 -15.92 9.89
C ARG A 101 0.02 -14.76 10.27
N LEU A 102 0.15 -13.61 9.62
CA LEU A 102 -0.73 -12.46 9.85
C LEU A 102 -2.17 -12.77 9.42
N TYR A 103 -2.35 -13.50 8.33
CA TYR A 103 -3.67 -13.93 7.88
C TYR A 103 -4.30 -14.96 8.83
N GLU A 104 -3.55 -15.98 9.25
CA GLU A 104 -4.03 -17.01 10.18
C GLU A 104 -4.43 -16.40 11.53
N SER A 105 -3.65 -15.45 12.06
CA SER A 105 -3.98 -14.75 13.31
C SER A 105 -5.22 -13.85 13.19
N THR A 106 -5.36 -13.12 12.08
CA THR A 106 -6.53 -12.27 11.83
C THR A 106 -7.80 -13.12 11.67
N ARG A 107 -7.71 -14.26 10.96
CA ARG A 107 -8.82 -15.21 10.81
C ARG A 107 -9.21 -15.85 12.14
N ALA A 108 -8.23 -16.27 12.96
CA ALA A 108 -8.50 -16.84 14.28
C ALA A 108 -9.07 -15.83 15.29
N ALA A 109 -8.86 -14.53 15.08
CA ALA A 109 -9.50 -13.47 15.86
C ALA A 109 -10.93 -13.17 15.38
N ALA A 110 -11.19 -13.29 14.07
CA ALA A 110 -12.51 -13.06 13.48
C ALA A 110 -13.56 -14.14 13.82
N PHE A 111 -13.14 -15.41 14.00
CA PHE A 111 -14.02 -16.54 14.32
C PHE A 111 -14.16 -16.85 15.83
N ARG A 112 -13.56 -16.04 16.71
CA ARG A 112 -13.62 -16.23 18.18
C ARG A 112 -14.73 -15.43 18.88
N ARG A 113 -15.67 -14.86 18.11
CA ARG A 113 -16.86 -14.15 18.62
C ARG A 113 -18.12 -14.74 18.01
#